data_AF-A0A0K2GE23-F1
#
_entry.id   AF-A0A0K2GE23-F1
#
_cell.length_a   1.000
_cell.length_b   1.000
_cell.length_c   1.000
_cell.angle_alpha   90.00
_cell.angle_beta   90.00
_cell.angle_gamma   90.00
#
_symmetry.space_group_name_H-M   'P 1'
#
loop_
_entity.id
_entity.type
_entity.pdbx_description
1 polymer ?
#
loop_
_entity_poly.entity_id
_entity_poly.type
_entity_poly.pdbx_seq_one_letter_code
_entity_poly.pdbx_strand_id
1 'polypeptide(L)'
;MGEIIRILFTPAPLRPRPLLLWMWVFFLVITPTFPWSDFVGHSHWDKINWIPFQDFAFAPRLLIDILGNFGWFAVFGYLFHYRHEDRAFASLKPAIMVAFGLSLLLEGFQVFCHNRFPSMTDVTCNVLGAALGSLVASRHQPIPIQQGHTLVLADSD
;
A
#
# COMPACT_ATOMS: atom_id res chain seq x y z
N MET A 1 33.97 -13.12 14.24
CA MET A 1 32.82 -13.99 13.95
C MET A 1 31.49 -13.26 13.73
N GLY A 2 31.28 -12.05 14.28
CA GLY A 2 30.01 -11.32 14.09
C GLY A 2 29.77 -10.72 12.70
N GLU A 3 30.81 -10.37 11.94
CA GLU A 3 30.65 -9.78 10.59
C GLU A 3 30.24 -10.80 9.52
N ILE A 4 30.73 -12.04 9.60
CA ILE A 4 30.43 -13.09 8.62
C ILE A 4 28.94 -13.50 8.68
N ILE A 5 28.35 -13.49 9.88
CA ILE A 5 26.92 -13.77 10.08
C ILE A 5 26.05 -12.65 9.46
N ARG A 6 26.55 -11.41 9.47
CA ARG A 6 25.83 -10.25 8.92
C ARG A 6 25.72 -10.31 7.39
N ILE A 7 26.76 -10.81 6.71
CA ILE A 7 26.81 -10.97 5.24
C ILE A 7 25.90 -12.11 4.77
N LEU A 8 25.77 -13.19 5.53
CA LEU A 8 24.94 -14.35 5.13
C LEU A 8 23.43 -14.08 5.27
N PHE A 9 23.04 -13.16 6.15
CA PHE A 9 21.64 -12.81 6.45
C PHE A 9 21.25 -11.39 6.01
N THR A 10 22.08 -10.68 5.26
CA THR A 10 21.60 -9.46 4.59
C THR A 10 20.79 -9.92 3.39
N PRO A 11 19.44 -9.82 3.40
CA PRO A 11 18.70 -10.05 2.17
C PRO A 11 19.26 -9.06 1.16
N ALA A 12 19.81 -9.57 0.06
CA ALA A 12 20.19 -8.72 -1.05
C ALA A 12 18.98 -7.82 -1.34
N PRO A 13 19.11 -6.48 -1.33
CA PRO A 13 18.00 -5.59 -1.57
C PRO A 13 17.60 -5.76 -3.03
N LEU A 14 16.74 -6.74 -3.31
CA LEU A 14 16.10 -6.91 -4.60
C LEU A 14 15.14 -5.74 -4.73
N ARG A 15 15.61 -4.66 -5.38
CA ARG A 15 14.72 -3.56 -5.76
C ARG A 15 13.55 -4.15 -6.57
N PRO A 16 12.32 -4.09 -6.07
CA PRO A 16 11.17 -4.55 -6.83
C PRO A 16 11.12 -3.72 -8.11
N ARG A 17 10.99 -4.42 -9.25
CA ARG A 17 10.88 -3.76 -10.55
C ARG A 17 9.71 -2.77 -10.49
N PRO A 18 9.83 -1.56 -11.06
CA PRO A 18 8.74 -0.57 -11.04
C PRO A 18 7.44 -1.14 -11.62
N LEU A 19 7.56 -2.08 -12.57
CA LEU A 19 6.46 -2.84 -13.13
C LEU A 19 5.60 -3.54 -12.06
N LEU A 20 6.20 -4.06 -10.98
CA LEU A 20 5.48 -4.81 -9.94
C LEU A 20 4.48 -3.92 -9.19
N LEU A 21 4.88 -2.67 -8.85
CA LEU A 21 3.97 -1.71 -8.22
C LEU A 21 2.78 -1.41 -9.14
N TRP A 22 3.05 -1.14 -10.41
CA TRP A 22 1.99 -0.82 -11.38
C TRP A 22 1.07 -2.00 -11.67
N MET A 23 1.61 -3.22 -11.76
CA MET A 23 0.80 -4.44 -11.84
C MET A 23 -0.07 -4.61 -10.60
N TRP A 24 0.47 -4.33 -9.42
CA TRP A 24 -0.28 -4.42 -8.17
C TRP A 24 -1.42 -3.39 -8.11
N VAL A 25 -1.13 -2.13 -8.48
CA VAL A 25 -2.13 -1.07 -8.60
C VAL A 25 -3.21 -1.44 -9.62
N PHE A 26 -2.83 -2.06 -10.75
CA PHE A 26 -3.79 -2.55 -11.73
C PHE A 26 -4.76 -3.58 -11.11
N PHE A 27 -4.26 -4.58 -10.37
CA PHE A 27 -5.13 -5.56 -9.70
C PHE A 27 -5.99 -4.92 -8.60
N LEU A 28 -5.44 -3.99 -7.84
CA LEU A 28 -6.17 -3.22 -6.83
C LEU A 28 -7.36 -2.45 -7.41
N VAL A 29 -7.23 -1.93 -8.63
CA VAL A 29 -8.29 -1.18 -9.30
C VAL A 29 -9.30 -2.12 -9.97
N ILE A 30 -8.84 -3.16 -10.67
CA ILE A 30 -9.72 -4.06 -11.44
C ILE A 30 -10.61 -4.90 -10.52
N THR A 31 -10.08 -5.44 -9.43
CA THR A 31 -10.81 -6.37 -8.54
C THR A 31 -12.12 -5.79 -7.99
N PRO A 32 -12.15 -4.57 -7.40
CA PRO A 32 -13.38 -3.97 -6.90
C PRO A 32 -14.26 -3.35 -8.00
N THR A 33 -13.70 -2.97 -9.15
CA THR A 33 -14.47 -2.33 -10.24
C THR A 33 -15.15 -3.34 -11.18
N PHE A 34 -14.72 -4.60 -11.16
CA PHE A 34 -15.29 -5.67 -11.98
C PHE A 34 -16.47 -6.39 -11.26
N PRO A 35 -17.51 -6.84 -12.00
CA PRO A 35 -17.76 -6.60 -13.42
C PRO A 35 -18.33 -5.20 -13.69
N TRP A 36 -17.91 -4.54 -14.78
CA TRP A 36 -18.41 -3.21 -15.12
C TRP A 36 -19.88 -3.17 -15.54
N SER A 37 -20.49 -4.32 -15.83
CA SER A 37 -21.94 -4.43 -16.09
C SER A 37 -22.79 -4.02 -14.87
N ASP A 38 -22.19 -4.00 -13.67
CA ASP A 38 -22.86 -3.61 -12.44
C ASP A 38 -23.03 -2.10 -12.28
N PHE A 39 -22.34 -1.30 -13.10
CA PHE A 39 -22.43 0.16 -13.08
C PHE A 39 -23.72 0.64 -13.75
N VAL A 40 -24.57 1.35 -13.00
CA VAL A 40 -25.94 1.69 -13.44
C VAL A 40 -26.18 3.19 -13.66
N GLY A 41 -25.14 4.03 -13.55
CA GLY A 41 -25.19 5.46 -13.88
C GLY A 41 -25.98 6.35 -12.91
N HIS A 42 -26.60 5.78 -11.87
CA HIS A 42 -27.19 6.51 -10.75
C HIS A 42 -26.53 6.09 -9.44
N SER A 43 -26.53 6.99 -8.46
CA SER A 43 -25.84 6.81 -7.19
C SER A 43 -26.74 6.17 -6.14
N HIS A 44 -26.16 5.31 -5.32
CA HIS A 44 -26.79 4.68 -4.15
C HIS A 44 -26.14 5.21 -2.87
N TRP A 45 -26.31 6.50 -2.58
CA TRP A 45 -25.74 7.15 -1.40
C TRP A 45 -26.25 6.56 -0.07
N ASP A 46 -27.44 5.96 -0.11
CA ASP A 46 -28.10 5.27 1.00
C ASP A 46 -27.43 3.94 1.39
N LYS A 47 -26.67 3.33 0.48
CA LYS A 47 -25.95 2.06 0.72
C LYS A 47 -24.59 2.25 1.40
N ILE A 48 -24.14 3.49 1.62
CA ILE A 48 -22.80 3.76 2.14
C ILE A 48 -22.76 3.54 3.64
N ASN A 49 -21.86 2.67 4.07
CA ASN A 49 -21.53 2.47 5.47
C ASN A 49 -20.51 3.53 5.92
N TRP A 50 -21.03 4.64 6.43
CA TRP A 50 -20.23 5.81 6.83
C TRP A 50 -19.41 5.60 8.10
N ILE A 51 -19.91 4.82 9.05
CA ILE A 51 -19.23 4.58 10.33
C ILE A 51 -18.37 3.31 10.18
N PRO A 52 -17.03 3.42 10.25
CA PRO A 52 -16.16 2.25 10.19
C PRO A 52 -16.54 1.25 11.28
N PHE A 53 -16.53 -0.03 10.94
CA PHE A 53 -16.71 -1.14 11.87
C PHE A 53 -18.09 -1.19 12.57
N GLN A 54 -19.11 -0.52 12.03
CA GLN A 54 -20.46 -0.55 12.61
C GLN A 54 -21.13 -1.93 12.48
N ASP A 55 -20.90 -2.62 11.37
CA ASP A 55 -21.53 -3.92 11.06
C ASP A 55 -20.71 -5.13 11.55
N PHE A 56 -19.91 -4.96 12.60
CA PHE A 56 -19.00 -5.99 13.15
C PHE A 56 -19.70 -7.19 13.80
N ALA A 57 -20.93 -7.50 13.40
CA ALA A 57 -21.65 -8.70 13.77
C ALA A 57 -21.06 -9.93 13.06
N PHE A 58 -19.80 -10.30 13.38
CA PHE A 58 -19.09 -11.56 13.07
C PHE A 58 -19.46 -12.31 11.78
N ALA A 59 -19.80 -11.59 10.71
CA ALA A 59 -20.09 -12.22 9.43
C ALA A 59 -18.75 -12.64 8.81
N PRO A 60 -18.54 -13.93 8.49
CA PRO A 60 -17.27 -14.41 7.94
C PRO A 60 -16.82 -13.64 6.69
N ARG A 61 -17.79 -13.12 5.91
CA ARG A 61 -17.55 -12.29 4.74
C ARG A 61 -16.89 -10.95 5.08
N LEU A 62 -17.33 -10.28 6.15
CA LEU A 62 -16.73 -9.02 6.60
C LEU A 62 -15.27 -9.21 7.02
N LEU A 63 -14.94 -10.35 7.65
CA LEU A 63 -13.57 -10.64 8.05
C LEU A 63 -12.67 -10.82 6.82
N ILE A 64 -13.17 -11.49 5.77
CA ILE A 64 -12.46 -11.64 4.49
C ILE A 64 -12.25 -10.27 3.83
N ASP A 65 -13.27 -9.41 3.83
CA ASP A 65 -13.19 -8.06 3.25
C ASP A 65 -12.15 -7.22 4.00
N ILE A 66 -12.17 -7.20 5.33
CA ILE A 66 -11.19 -6.50 6.18
C ILE A 66 -9.76 -7.00 5.94
N LEU A 67 -9.55 -8.33 6.03
CA LEU A 67 -8.23 -8.93 5.87
C LEU A 67 -7.70 -8.77 4.45
N GLY A 68 -8.59 -8.87 3.46
CA GLY A 68 -8.30 -8.63 2.06
C GLY A 68 -7.83 -7.19 1.85
N ASN A 69 -8.69 -6.21 2.13
CA ASN A 69 -8.40 -4.79 1.97
C ASN A 69 -7.11 -4.38 2.69
N PHE A 70 -6.96 -4.79 3.95
CA PHE A 70 -5.75 -4.56 4.72
C PHE A 70 -4.51 -5.18 4.08
N GLY A 71 -4.55 -6.46 3.72
CA GLY A 71 -3.42 -7.18 3.14
C GLY A 71 -3.00 -6.65 1.77
N TRP A 72 -3.97 -6.40 0.89
CA TRP A 72 -3.74 -5.86 -0.44
C TRP A 72 -3.07 -4.49 -0.40
N PHE A 73 -3.55 -3.61 0.49
CA PHE A 73 -2.92 -2.29 0.66
C PHE A 73 -1.62 -2.34 1.45
N ALA A 74 -1.40 -3.33 2.32
CA ALA A 74 -0.09 -3.54 2.94
C ALA A 74 1.00 -3.87 1.91
N VAL A 75 0.70 -4.72 0.93
CA VAL A 75 1.63 -4.98 -0.18
C VAL A 75 1.86 -3.70 -0.99
N PHE A 76 0.80 -2.93 -1.28
CA PHE A 76 0.92 -1.64 -1.96
C PHE A 76 1.83 -0.66 -1.20
N GLY A 77 1.59 -0.46 0.09
CA GLY A 77 2.37 0.47 0.91
C GLY A 77 3.84 0.07 0.98
N TYR A 78 4.12 -1.24 1.06
CA TYR A 78 5.47 -1.77 1.01
C TYR A 78 6.16 -1.45 -0.33
N LEU A 79 5.53 -1.81 -1.45
CA LEU A 79 6.08 -1.60 -2.79
C LEU A 79 6.24 -0.11 -3.11
N PHE A 80 5.27 0.71 -2.72
CA PHE A 80 5.28 2.15 -2.91
C PHE A 80 6.44 2.79 -2.17
N HIS A 81 6.60 2.51 -0.88
CA HIS A 81 7.67 3.08 -0.05
C HIS A 81 9.04 2.58 -0.49
N TYR A 82 9.18 1.27 -0.76
CA TYR A 82 10.45 0.69 -1.21
C TYR A 82 10.93 1.32 -2.52
N ARG A 83 10.03 1.68 -3.43
CA ARG A 83 10.36 2.27 -4.74
C ARG A 83 10.83 3.73 -4.65
N HIS A 84 10.35 4.49 -3.68
CA HIS A 84 10.59 5.93 -3.59
C HIS A 84 11.59 6.25 -2.48
N GLU A 85 12.88 6.21 -2.83
CA GLU A 85 14.01 6.52 -1.93
C GLU A 85 14.24 8.03 -1.75
N ASP A 86 13.50 8.87 -2.49
CA ASP A 86 13.60 10.32 -2.37
C ASP A 86 13.20 10.79 -0.98
N ARG A 87 13.89 11.79 -0.43
CA ARG A 87 13.59 12.35 0.91
C ARG A 87 12.12 12.77 1.07
N ALA A 88 11.47 13.21 -0.01
CA ALA A 88 10.05 13.56 0.00
C ALA A 88 9.12 12.36 0.28
N PHE A 89 9.57 11.15 -0.08
CA PHE A 89 8.83 9.89 0.02
C PHE A 89 9.36 8.93 1.08
N ALA A 90 10.45 9.30 1.76
CA ALA A 90 11.02 8.57 2.89
C ALA A 90 10.11 8.53 4.15
N SER A 91 9.00 9.28 4.17
CA SER A 91 8.00 9.20 5.24
C SER A 91 6.84 8.28 4.87
N LEU A 92 6.07 7.83 5.86
CA LEU A 92 4.87 7.01 5.62
C LEU A 92 3.74 7.81 4.93
N LYS A 93 3.79 9.14 5.04
CA LYS A 93 2.70 10.04 4.67
C LYS A 93 2.27 9.92 3.19
N PRO A 94 3.17 9.89 2.19
CA PRO A 94 2.75 9.79 0.80
C PRO A 94 2.03 8.46 0.49
N ALA A 95 2.51 7.35 1.04
CA ALA A 95 1.85 6.05 0.88
C ALA A 95 0.43 6.08 1.45
N ILE A 96 0.26 6.69 2.64
CA ILE A 96 -1.04 6.88 3.29
C ILE A 96 -1.97 7.76 2.45
N MET A 97 -1.48 8.90 1.95
CA MET A 97 -2.28 9.83 1.15
C MET A 97 -2.73 9.22 -0.17
N VAL A 98 -1.84 8.52 -0.87
CA VAL A 98 -2.18 7.82 -2.11
C VAL A 98 -3.15 6.68 -1.83
N ALA A 99 -2.94 5.90 -0.77
CA ALA A 99 -3.87 4.84 -0.39
C ALA A 99 -5.26 5.38 -0.05
N PHE A 100 -5.34 6.48 0.71
CA PHE A 100 -6.59 7.14 1.04
C PHE A 100 -7.32 7.61 -0.22
N GLY A 101 -6.63 8.33 -1.11
CA GLY A 101 -7.21 8.80 -2.37
C GLY A 101 -7.66 7.66 -3.27
N LEU A 102 -6.82 6.63 -3.44
CA LEU A 102 -7.17 5.45 -4.22
C LEU A 102 -8.40 4.75 -3.63
N SER A 103 -8.43 4.54 -2.32
CA SER A 103 -9.57 3.90 -1.67
C SER A 103 -10.85 4.70 -1.83
N LEU A 104 -10.81 6.03 -1.67
CA LEU A 104 -11.99 6.87 -1.88
C LEU A 104 -12.50 6.81 -3.32
N LEU A 105 -11.60 6.74 -4.31
CA LEU A 105 -11.99 6.59 -5.72
C LEU A 105 -12.64 5.24 -5.98
N LEU A 106 -12.12 4.16 -5.39
CA LEU A 106 -12.68 2.80 -5.54
C LEU A 106 -14.05 2.69 -4.87
N GLU A 107 -14.19 3.17 -3.63
CA GLU A 107 -15.46 3.21 -2.91
C GLU A 107 -16.46 4.15 -3.62
N GLY A 108 -15.99 5.30 -4.10
CA GLY A 108 -16.79 6.25 -4.88
C GLY A 108 -17.30 5.67 -6.19
N PHE A 109 -16.51 4.84 -6.87
CA PHE A 109 -16.99 4.09 -8.05
C PHE A 109 -18.11 3.13 -7.67
N GLN A 110 -17.97 2.42 -6.55
CA GLN A 110 -18.95 1.46 -6.08
C GLN A 110 -20.31 2.09 -5.71
N VAL A 111 -20.37 3.39 -5.41
CA VAL A 111 -21.64 4.12 -5.21
C VAL A 111 -22.57 3.99 -6.42
N PHE A 112 -22.01 3.84 -7.61
CA PHE A 112 -22.76 3.68 -8.87
C PHE A 112 -22.98 2.23 -9.28
N CYS A 113 -22.55 1.26 -8.46
CA CYS A 113 -22.70 -0.17 -8.71
C CYS A 113 -23.90 -0.76 -7.96
N HIS A 114 -24.60 -1.71 -8.57
CA HIS A 114 -25.82 -2.27 -8.00
C HIS A 114 -25.54 -3.25 -6.83
N ASN A 115 -24.56 -4.15 -6.99
CA ASN A 115 -24.27 -5.24 -6.04
C ASN A 115 -23.02 -4.98 -5.17
N ARG A 116 -22.62 -3.72 -5.03
CA ARG A 116 -21.51 -3.29 -4.17
C ARG A 116 -22.02 -2.35 -3.08
N PHE A 117 -21.36 -2.40 -1.92
CA PHE A 117 -21.73 -1.62 -0.74
C PHE A 117 -20.50 -0.84 -0.30
N PRO A 118 -20.42 0.46 -0.63
CA PRO A 118 -19.28 1.26 -0.26
C PRO A 118 -19.16 1.39 1.26
N SER A 119 -17.95 1.37 1.78
CA SER A 119 -17.71 1.32 3.23
C SER A 119 -16.47 2.09 3.67
N MET A 120 -16.65 2.92 4.70
CA MET A 120 -15.54 3.57 5.39
C MET A 120 -14.67 2.57 6.17
N THR A 121 -15.15 1.35 6.41
CA THR A 121 -14.32 0.24 6.91
C THR A 121 -13.22 -0.10 5.91
N ASP A 122 -13.55 -0.19 4.63
CA ASP A 122 -12.60 -0.54 3.58
C ASP A 122 -11.56 0.57 3.40
N VAL A 123 -11.99 1.84 3.40
CA VAL A 123 -11.07 2.99 3.43
C VAL A 123 -10.11 2.93 4.59
N THR A 124 -10.61 2.63 5.79
CA THR A 124 -9.79 2.55 7.00
C THR A 124 -8.80 1.40 6.91
N CYS A 125 -9.24 0.20 6.52
CA CYS A 125 -8.38 -0.97 6.35
C CYS A 125 -7.31 -0.75 5.28
N ASN A 126 -7.67 -0.14 4.16
CA ASN A 126 -6.75 0.20 3.07
C ASN A 126 -5.65 1.16 3.54
N VAL A 127 -6.02 2.23 4.25
CA VAL A 127 -5.05 3.19 4.80
C VAL A 127 -4.14 2.55 5.85
N LEU A 128 -4.70 1.78 6.78
CA LEU A 128 -3.93 1.10 7.82
C LEU A 128 -2.98 0.05 7.24
N GLY A 129 -3.44 -0.71 6.24
CA GLY A 129 -2.64 -1.65 5.49
C GLY A 129 -1.44 -0.94 4.84
N ALA A 130 -1.70 0.11 4.06
CA ALA A 130 -0.65 0.88 3.41
C ALA A 130 0.36 1.49 4.40
N ALA A 131 -0.11 1.99 5.54
CA ALA A 131 0.75 2.48 6.61
C ALA A 131 1.67 1.37 7.16
N LEU A 132 1.12 0.18 7.45
CA LEU A 132 1.90 -0.95 7.93
C LEU A 132 2.92 -1.42 6.89
N GLY A 133 2.51 -1.59 5.64
CA GLY A 133 3.39 -1.99 4.54
C GLY A 133 4.56 -1.03 4.37
N SER A 134 4.27 0.26 4.37
CA SER A 134 5.26 1.34 4.29
C SER A 134 6.21 1.33 5.50
N LEU A 135 5.70 1.09 6.71
CA LEU A 135 6.51 0.93 7.91
C LEU A 135 7.43 -0.29 7.85
N VAL A 136 6.95 -1.40 7.29
CA VAL A 136 7.77 -2.60 7.08
C VAL A 136 8.86 -2.32 6.05
N ALA A 137 8.55 -1.61 4.96
CA ALA A 137 9.53 -1.23 3.96
C ALA A 137 10.61 -0.28 4.51
N SER A 138 10.23 0.70 5.34
CA SER A 138 11.18 1.66 5.92
C SER A 138 12.21 1.00 6.83
N ARG A 139 11.86 -0.11 7.48
CA ARG A 139 12.78 -0.93 8.28
C ARG A 139 13.71 -1.83 7.44
N HIS A 140 13.31 -2.13 6.21
CA HIS A 140 14.08 -2.96 5.28
C HIS A 140 14.96 -2.17 4.32
N GLN A 141 14.81 -0.84 4.24
CA GLN A 141 15.64 -0.06 3.34
C GLN A 141 17.11 -0.18 3.76
N PRO A 142 18.00 -0.60 2.86
CA PRO A 142 19.43 -0.59 3.15
C PRO A 142 19.84 0.84 3.46
N ILE A 143 20.64 1.01 4.53
CA ILE A 143 21.26 2.30 4.87
C ILE A 143 21.81 2.88 3.57
N PRO A 144 21.45 4.12 3.18
CA PRO A 144 22.09 4.76 2.04
C PRO A 144 23.57 4.71 2.32
N ILE A 145 24.32 3.92 1.54
CA ILE A 145 25.77 4.05 1.54
C ILE A 145 25.96 5.50 1.12
N GLN A 146 26.29 6.37 2.08
CA GLN A 146 26.86 7.66 1.75
C GLN A 146 28.01 7.29 0.82
N GLN A 147 27.87 7.62 -0.47
CA GLN A 147 29.01 7.59 -1.36
C GLN A 147 30.06 8.44 -0.66
N GLY A 148 31.09 7.74 -0.16
CA GLY A 148 32.11 8.35 0.65
C GLY A 148 32.71 9.49 -0.14
N HIS A 149 32.42 10.71 0.29
CA HIS A 149 33.30 11.84 0.10
C HIS A 149 34.57 11.59 0.92
N THR A 150 35.38 10.62 0.49
CA THR A 150 36.78 10.36 0.91
C THR A 150 37.28 9.25 0.00
N LEU A 151 37.97 9.57 -1.10
CA LEU A 151 39.43 9.69 -1.12
C LEU A 151 39.86 10.92 -1.95
N VAL A 152 39.96 12.07 -1.29
CA VAL A 152 40.86 13.18 -1.72
C VAL A 152 42.06 13.26 -0.75
N LEU A 153 42.34 12.18 -0.03
CA LEU A 153 43.51 12.04 0.84
C LEU A 153 44.31 10.80 0.41
N ALA A 154 44.74 10.77 -0.85
CA ALA A 154 45.78 9.88 -1.36
C ALA A 154 46.18 10.33 -2.78
N ASP A 155 46.65 11.56 -2.90
CA ASP A 155 47.76 11.90 -3.80
C ASP A 155 48.53 13.00 -3.07
N SER A 156 49.37 12.53 -2.15
CA SER A 156 50.45 13.29 -1.53
C SER A 156 51.63 13.35 -2.50
N ASP A 157 52.18 14.55 -2.67
CA ASP A 157 53.62 14.90 -2.80
C ASP A 157 53.89 16.03 -3.81
#